data_AF-A0A2N1NL55-F1
#
_entry.id   AF-A0A2N1NL55-F1
#
_cell.length_a   1.000
_cell.length_b   1.000
_cell.length_c   1.000
_cell.angle_alpha   90.00
_cell.angle_beta   90.00
_cell.angle_gamma   90.00
#
_symmetry.space_group_name_H-M   'P 1'
#
loop_
_entity.id
_entity.type
_entity.pdbx_description
1 polymer ?
#
loop_
_entity_poly.entity_id
_entity_poly.type
_entity_poly.pdbx_seq_one_letter_code
_entity_poly.pdbx_strand_id
1 'polypeptide(L)'
;MAVQNNLGIALKRSNISFDSELIFKNLGIIEDIRNASSFNQTLSEELKMVIKSTQKTLKIRTERLKLKNQKFKCIEPAILKEINGLFEILGEKIHNTITQNGTSQNKLRTYIKKCRESDCLICDSVQLPHEIFNQLHYIPDPQILSSEQNTTEKDIPSK
;
A
#
# COMPACT_ATOMS: atom_id res chain seq x y z
N MET A 1 3.80 15.86 21.76
CA MET A 1 2.41 16.36 21.65
C MET A 1 1.57 15.27 21.02
N ALA A 2 0.43 14.91 21.62
CA ALA A 2 -0.45 13.86 21.11
C ALA A 2 -1.58 14.51 20.30
N VAL A 3 -1.80 14.04 19.07
CA VAL A 3 -2.96 14.42 18.25
C VAL A 3 -4.08 13.44 18.56
N GLN A 4 -5.21 13.94 19.09
CA GLN A 4 -6.41 13.16 19.35
C GLN A 4 -7.24 13.06 18.06
N ASN A 5 -7.48 11.83 17.59
CA ASN A 5 -8.52 11.51 16.62
C ASN A 5 -9.55 10.58 17.30
N ASN A 6 -10.82 10.67 16.88
CA ASN A 6 -12.05 10.13 17.48
C ASN A 6 -12.16 8.58 17.64
N LEU A 7 -11.04 7.87 17.83
CA LEU A 7 -10.98 6.43 18.14
C LEU A 7 -10.13 6.12 19.40
N GLY A 8 -9.81 7.12 20.22
CA GLY A 8 -9.35 6.92 21.60
C GLY A 8 -7.97 6.29 21.80
N ILE A 9 -7.20 6.03 20.73
CA ILE A 9 -5.84 5.49 20.83
C ILE A 9 -4.89 6.38 20.05
N ALA A 10 -4.27 7.34 20.73
CA ALA A 10 -3.16 8.09 20.17
C ALA A 10 -1.91 7.19 20.12
N LEU A 11 -1.28 7.06 18.95
CA LEU A 11 0.01 6.40 18.84
C LEU A 11 1.10 7.43 19.20
N LYS A 12 1.72 7.26 20.36
CA LYS A 12 2.87 8.07 20.74
C LYS A 12 4.12 7.50 20.07
N ARG A 13 4.83 8.34 19.32
CA ARG A 13 6.16 7.98 18.79
C ARG A 13 7.19 7.87 19.91
N SER A 14 8.25 7.12 19.67
CA SER A 14 9.39 7.06 20.58
C SER A 14 10.04 8.45 20.74
N ASN A 15 10.62 8.68 21.91
CA ASN A 15 11.37 9.91 22.17
C ASN A 15 12.62 9.95 21.29
N ILE A 16 13.00 11.17 20.88
CA ILE A 16 14.26 11.50 20.22
C ILE A 16 14.96 12.57 21.06
N SER A 17 16.22 12.88 20.76
CA SER A 17 16.96 13.94 21.42
C SER A 17 16.24 15.29 21.36
N PHE A 18 16.52 16.16 22.34
CA PHE A 18 15.93 17.49 22.38
C PHE A 18 16.23 18.32 21.12
N ASP A 19 17.46 18.22 20.61
CA ASP A 19 17.89 18.96 19.41
C ASP A 19 17.16 18.45 18.16
N SER A 20 17.05 17.14 17.97
CA SER A 20 16.27 16.57 16.87
C SER A 20 14.78 16.87 17.01
N GLU A 21 14.25 16.93 18.23
CA GLU A 21 12.86 17.32 18.50
C GLU A 21 12.60 18.77 18.10
N LEU A 22 13.55 19.68 18.39
CA LEU A 22 13.46 21.09 18.01
C LEU A 22 13.49 21.25 16.50
N ILE A 23 14.40 20.56 15.81
CA ILE A 23 14.49 20.57 14.35
C ILE A 23 13.19 20.02 13.77
N PHE A 24 12.78 18.82 14.18
CA PHE A 24 11.62 18.13 13.63
C PHE A 24 10.31 18.92 13.79
N LYS A 25 10.10 19.58 14.93
CA LYS A 25 8.90 20.41 15.19
C LYS A 25 8.75 21.55 14.19
N ASN A 26 9.84 22.05 13.63
CA ASN A 26 9.83 23.18 12.70
C ASN A 26 9.62 22.74 11.24
N LEU A 27 9.53 21.43 10.97
CA LEU A 27 9.36 20.88 9.63
C LEU A 27 7.88 20.55 9.39
N GLY A 28 7.27 21.19 8.38
CA GLY A 28 5.84 21.06 8.10
C GLY A 28 5.48 20.01 7.06
N ILE A 29 6.43 19.63 6.19
CA ILE A 29 6.21 18.68 5.11
C ILE A 29 7.30 17.60 5.07
N ILE A 30 6.97 16.44 4.47
CA ILE A 30 7.87 15.29 4.39
C ILE A 30 9.17 15.63 3.65
N GLU A 31 9.12 16.51 2.65
CA GLU A 31 10.30 16.92 1.88
C GLU A 31 11.32 17.65 2.76
N ASP A 32 10.86 18.59 3.59
CA ASP A 32 11.71 19.30 4.54
C ASP A 32 12.34 18.35 5.56
N ILE A 33 11.57 17.34 6.01
CA ILE A 33 12.07 16.28 6.91
C ILE A 33 13.17 15.48 6.23
N ARG A 34 13.00 15.11 4.95
CA ARG A 34 14.02 14.39 4.18
C ARG A 34 15.29 15.22 4.05
N ASN A 35 15.15 16.49 3.67
CA ASN A 35 16.28 17.41 3.50
C ASN A 35 17.01 17.64 4.83
N ALA A 36 16.30 17.93 5.92
CA ALA A 36 16.92 18.10 7.24
C ALA A 36 17.67 16.83 7.68
N SER A 37 17.11 15.65 7.42
CA SER A 37 17.72 14.37 7.75
C SER A 37 18.95 14.04 6.88
N SER A 38 19.03 14.52 5.64
CA SER A 38 20.22 14.31 4.81
C SER A 38 21.42 15.11 5.29
N PHE A 39 21.21 16.24 5.95
CA PHE A 39 22.29 17.07 6.53
C PHE A 39 22.55 16.80 8.01
N ASN A 40 21.64 16.11 8.72
CA ASN A 40 21.78 15.79 10.13
C ASN A 40 21.69 14.27 10.37
N GLN A 41 22.85 13.64 10.55
CA GLN A 41 22.94 12.19 10.75
C GLN A 41 22.25 11.72 12.03
N THR A 42 22.31 12.49 13.11
CA THR A 42 21.64 12.16 14.38
C THR A 42 20.13 12.11 14.19
N LEU A 43 19.55 13.16 13.58
CA LEU A 43 18.13 13.22 13.26
C LEU A 43 17.73 12.05 12.36
N SER A 44 18.54 11.72 11.36
CA SER A 44 18.29 10.59 10.44
C SER A 44 18.18 9.26 11.19
N GLU A 45 19.13 8.93 12.06
CA GLU A 45 19.11 7.67 12.80
C GLU A 45 17.98 7.63 13.84
N GLU A 46 17.72 8.74 14.53
CA GLU A 46 16.61 8.83 15.48
C GLU A 46 15.25 8.66 14.81
N LEU A 47 15.03 9.28 13.64
CA LEU A 47 13.82 9.08 12.86
C LEU A 47 13.68 7.63 12.39
N LYS A 48 14.76 6.99 11.92
CA LYS A 48 14.74 5.56 11.55
C LYS A 48 14.35 4.68 12.75
N MET A 49 14.90 4.95 13.94
CA MET A 49 14.57 4.22 15.16
C MET A 49 13.09 4.40 15.56
N VAL A 50 12.59 5.65 15.51
CA VAL A 50 11.19 5.97 15.79
C VAL A 50 10.25 5.21 14.85
N ILE A 51 10.56 5.20 13.55
CA ILE A 51 9.77 4.50 12.53
C ILE A 51 9.76 3.00 12.82
N LYS A 52 10.92 2.37 13.05
CA LYS A 52 11.02 0.94 13.37
C LYS A 52 10.23 0.56 14.63
N SER A 53 10.34 1.38 15.68
CA SER A 53 9.62 1.16 16.94
C SER A 53 8.10 1.25 16.77
N THR A 54 7.67 2.23 15.97
CA THR A 54 6.26 2.42 15.60
C THR A 54 5.74 1.23 14.80
N GLN A 55 6.48 0.78 13.77
CA GLN A 55 6.13 -0.39 12.97
C GLN A 55 6.00 -1.66 13.84
N LYS A 56 6.95 -1.89 14.76
CA LYS A 56 6.90 -3.01 15.71
C LYS A 56 5.64 -2.96 16.59
N THR A 57 5.31 -1.78 17.11
CA THR A 57 4.11 -1.58 17.94
C THR A 57 2.84 -1.87 17.16
N LEU A 58 2.75 -1.40 15.92
CA LEU A 58 1.62 -1.65 15.03
C LEU A 58 1.52 -3.14 14.68
N LYS A 59 2.62 -3.80 14.32
CA LYS A 59 2.68 -5.24 14.03
C LYS A 59 2.13 -6.07 15.19
N ILE A 60 2.63 -5.85 16.41
CA ILE A 60 2.17 -6.55 17.62
C ILE A 60 0.69 -6.33 17.86
N ARG A 61 0.19 -5.10 17.69
CA ARG A 61 -1.23 -4.79 17.87
C ARG A 61 -2.08 -5.49 16.83
N THR A 62 -1.70 -5.44 15.57
CA THR A 62 -2.43 -6.08 14.47
C THR A 62 -2.46 -7.60 14.59
N GLU A 63 -1.34 -8.24 14.94
CA GLU A 63 -1.27 -9.71 15.11
C GLU A 63 -2.10 -10.23 16.29
N ARG A 64 -2.45 -9.36 17.25
CA ARG A 64 -3.39 -9.69 18.34
C ARG A 64 -4.85 -9.64 17.91
N LEU A 65 -5.16 -8.90 16.85
CA LEU A 65 -6.51 -8.84 16.32
C LEU A 65 -6.89 -10.17 15.67
N LYS A 66 -8.19 -10.47 15.69
CA LYS A 66 -8.77 -11.64 15.02
C LYS A 66 -10.00 -11.22 14.23
N LEU A 67 -10.18 -11.84 13.07
CA LEU A 67 -11.40 -11.77 12.28
C LEU A 67 -11.87 -13.20 12.03
N LYS A 68 -13.12 -13.52 12.39
CA LYS A 68 -13.67 -14.89 12.27
C LYS A 68 -12.75 -15.97 12.87
N ASN A 69 -12.23 -15.71 14.08
CA ASN A 69 -11.25 -16.56 14.79
C ASN A 69 -9.89 -16.75 14.10
N GLN A 70 -9.66 -16.13 12.94
CA GLN A 70 -8.35 -16.11 12.27
C GLN A 70 -7.57 -14.87 12.69
N LYS A 71 -6.28 -15.04 13.00
CA LYS A 71 -5.38 -13.92 13.31
C LYS A 71 -4.97 -13.20 12.03
N PHE A 72 -4.78 -11.90 12.11
CA PHE A 72 -4.13 -11.15 11.03
C PHE A 72 -2.66 -11.54 10.93
N LYS A 73 -2.15 -11.60 9.70
CA LYS A 73 -0.72 -11.75 9.41
C LYS A 73 -0.17 -10.42 8.94
N CYS A 74 0.93 -9.97 9.54
CA CYS A 74 1.68 -8.84 9.02
C CYS A 74 2.79 -9.39 8.11
N ILE A 75 2.92 -8.82 6.91
CA ILE A 75 4.00 -9.14 5.98
C ILE A 75 5.09 -8.10 6.18
N GLU A 76 6.35 -8.51 6.01
CA GLU A 76 7.48 -7.58 6.09
C GLU A 76 7.38 -6.52 4.98
N PRO A 77 7.83 -5.26 5.24
CA PRO A 77 7.85 -4.22 4.22
C PRO A 77 8.72 -4.64 3.03
N ALA A 78 8.30 -4.23 1.82
CA ALA A 78 9.11 -4.43 0.62
C ALA A 78 10.49 -3.78 0.76
N ILE A 79 11.54 -4.50 0.38
CA ILE A 79 12.90 -3.96 0.37
C ILE A 79 13.11 -3.03 -0.83
N LEU A 80 14.11 -2.15 -0.74
CA LEU A 80 14.40 -1.18 -1.80
C LEU A 80 14.59 -1.86 -3.17
N LYS A 81 15.19 -3.06 -3.21
CA LYS A 81 15.36 -3.83 -4.45
C LYS A 81 14.02 -4.24 -5.08
N GLU A 82 13.06 -4.69 -4.28
CA GLU A 82 11.73 -5.08 -4.76
C GLU A 82 10.96 -3.85 -5.26
N ILE A 83 11.09 -2.73 -4.53
CA ILE A 83 10.49 -1.45 -4.93
C ILE A 83 11.09 -0.98 -6.26
N ASN A 84 12.42 -1.01 -6.39
CA ASN A 84 13.11 -0.62 -7.62
C ASN A 84 12.71 -1.52 -8.79
N GLY A 85 12.70 -2.84 -8.59
CA GLY A 85 12.27 -3.79 -9.62
C GLY A 85 10.83 -3.55 -10.08
N LEU A 86 9.92 -3.20 -9.16
CA LEU A 86 8.56 -2.78 -9.54
C LEU A 86 8.58 -1.55 -10.43
N PHE A 87 9.36 -0.52 -10.08
CA PHE A 87 9.44 0.71 -10.87
C PHE A 87 10.13 0.52 -12.23
N GLU A 88 11.12 -0.36 -12.32
CA GLU A 88 11.74 -0.76 -13.59
C GLU A 88 10.70 -1.41 -14.51
N ILE A 89 9.94 -2.39 -14.00
CA ILE A 89 8.86 -3.04 -14.76
C ILE A 89 7.82 -2.01 -15.21
N LEU A 90 7.39 -1.09 -14.34
CA LEU A 90 6.42 -0.05 -14.70
C LEU A 90 6.99 0.93 -15.74
N GLY A 91 8.27 1.27 -15.65
CA GLY A 91 8.98 2.13 -16.60
C GLY A 91 9.07 1.50 -17.99
N GLU A 92 9.42 0.22 -18.05
CA GLU A 92 9.50 -0.57 -19.28
C GLU A 92 8.12 -0.81 -19.91
N LYS A 93 7.16 -1.22 -19.09
CA LYS A 93 5.88 -1.75 -19.56
C LYS A 93 4.80 -0.69 -19.76
N ILE A 94 4.89 0.44 -19.06
CA ILE A 94 3.86 1.49 -19.12
C ILE A 94 4.42 2.79 -19.68
N HIS A 95 5.37 3.41 -18.97
CA HIS A 95 6.03 4.64 -19.41
C HIS A 95 7.27 4.93 -18.57
N ASN A 96 8.38 5.25 -19.24
CA ASN A 96 9.66 5.60 -18.61
C ASN A 96 9.64 6.82 -17.67
N THR A 97 8.53 7.56 -17.59
CA THR A 97 8.36 8.72 -16.69
C THR A 97 7.82 8.30 -15.32
N ILE A 98 7.37 7.05 -15.17
CA ILE A 98 6.97 6.48 -13.89
C ILE A 98 8.23 6.09 -13.13
N THR A 99 8.64 6.96 -12.21
CA THR A 99 9.78 6.73 -11.32
C THR A 99 9.33 6.74 -9.87
N GLN A 100 10.12 6.13 -9.00
CA GLN A 100 9.88 6.14 -7.55
C GLN A 100 9.71 7.56 -6.99
N ASN A 101 10.43 8.54 -7.55
CA ASN A 101 10.39 9.94 -7.12
C ASN A 101 9.24 10.74 -7.76
N GLY A 102 8.66 10.26 -8.86
CA GLY A 102 7.66 10.96 -9.65
C GLY A 102 6.21 10.59 -9.31
N THR A 103 5.96 9.63 -8.41
CA THR A 103 4.64 9.08 -8.15
C THR A 103 3.83 9.87 -7.15
N SER A 104 3.24 10.98 -7.60
CA SER A 104 1.96 11.39 -7.00
C SER A 104 0.92 10.30 -7.32
N GLN A 105 0.04 9.98 -6.36
CA GLN A 105 -1.04 8.99 -6.56
C GLN A 105 -1.87 9.25 -7.84
N ASN A 106 -1.92 10.52 -8.28
CA ASN A 106 -2.61 10.94 -9.50
C ASN A 106 -1.93 10.46 -10.79
N LYS A 107 -0.59 10.39 -10.84
CA LYS A 107 0.13 9.91 -12.04
C LYS A 107 -0.03 8.41 -12.26
N LEU A 108 0.06 7.59 -11.20
CA LEU A 108 -0.17 6.15 -11.34
C LEU A 108 -1.62 5.83 -11.79
N ARG A 109 -2.61 6.59 -11.29
CA ARG A 109 -4.01 6.44 -11.70
C ARG A 109 -4.26 6.74 -13.18
N THR A 110 -3.51 7.67 -13.79
CA THR A 110 -3.61 7.93 -15.24
C THR A 110 -2.99 6.83 -16.11
N TYR A 111 -2.14 5.99 -15.52
CA TYR A 111 -1.33 5.00 -16.21
C TYR A 111 -1.85 3.56 -16.07
N ILE A 112 -2.60 3.25 -15.01
CA ILE A 112 -3.40 2.02 -14.92
C ILE A 112 -4.66 2.22 -15.78
N LYS A 113 -4.48 2.27 -17.10
CA LYS A 113 -5.58 2.22 -18.05
C LYS A 113 -6.04 0.78 -18.18
N LYS A 114 -7.35 0.56 -18.29
CA LYS A 114 -7.90 -0.65 -18.91
C LYS A 114 -7.27 -0.77 -20.29
N CYS A 115 -6.35 -1.69 -20.48
CA CYS A 115 -5.83 -1.96 -21.81
C CYS A 115 -6.94 -2.71 -22.57
N ARG A 116 -7.38 -2.17 -23.72
CA ARG A 116 -8.32 -2.86 -24.62
C ARG A 116 -7.58 -3.72 -25.66
N GLU A 117 -6.27 -3.85 -25.52
CA GLU A 117 -5.44 -4.63 -26.42
C GLU A 117 -5.44 -6.09 -25.98
N SER A 118 -5.86 -7.00 -26.87
CA SER A 118 -5.90 -8.44 -26.59
C SER A 118 -4.53 -9.03 -26.30
N ASP A 119 -3.48 -8.39 -26.82
CA ASP A 119 -2.10 -8.91 -26.80
C ASP A 119 -1.26 -8.26 -25.68
N CYS A 120 -1.92 -7.62 -24.72
CA CYS A 120 -1.25 -6.94 -23.60
C CYS A 120 -0.63 -7.96 -22.63
N LEU A 121 0.69 -8.06 -22.59
CA LEU A 121 1.44 -8.92 -21.64
C LEU A 121 1.43 -8.43 -20.18
N ILE A 122 0.66 -7.39 -19.88
CA ILE A 122 0.54 -6.77 -18.54
C ILE A 122 -0.84 -7.01 -17.95
N CYS A 123 -1.87 -6.93 -18.78
CA CYS A 123 -3.25 -7.10 -18.36
C CYS A 123 -3.63 -8.56 -18.48
N ASP A 124 -4.25 -9.11 -17.45
CA ASP A 124 -4.93 -10.40 -17.57
C ASP A 124 -6.02 -10.27 -18.64
N SER A 125 -6.27 -11.36 -19.36
CA SER A 125 -7.39 -11.42 -20.32
C SER A 125 -8.69 -11.08 -19.60
N VAL A 126 -9.50 -10.24 -20.24
CA VAL A 126 -10.82 -9.85 -19.73
C VAL A 126 -11.67 -11.11 -19.51
N GLN A 127 -12.13 -11.33 -18.28
CA GLN A 127 -12.96 -12.48 -17.90
C GLN A 127 -14.45 -12.18 -18.10
N LEU A 128 -14.85 -10.93 -17.86
CA LEU A 128 -16.24 -10.52 -18.05
C LEU A 128 -16.58 -10.31 -19.54
N PRO A 129 -17.85 -10.49 -19.93
CA PRO A 129 -18.31 -10.03 -21.24
C PRO A 129 -17.92 -8.56 -21.48
N HIS A 130 -17.44 -8.26 -22.69
CA HIS A 130 -16.88 -6.95 -23.04
C HIS A 130 -17.81 -5.78 -22.71
N GLU A 131 -19.12 -5.97 -22.88
CA GLU A 131 -20.16 -4.98 -22.55
C GLU A 131 -20.20 -4.64 -21.06
N ILE A 132 -20.01 -5.63 -20.20
CA ILE A 132 -19.97 -5.48 -18.73
C ILE A 132 -18.62 -4.89 -18.31
N PHE A 133 -17.53 -5.43 -18.84
CA PHE A 133 -16.18 -4.94 -18.54
C PHE A 133 -16.01 -3.45 -18.87
N ASN A 134 -16.59 -2.99 -19.99
CA ASN A 134 -16.59 -1.59 -20.39
C ASN A 134 -17.35 -0.67 -19.41
N GLN A 135 -18.36 -1.20 -18.71
CA GLN A 135 -19.14 -0.47 -17.70
C GLN A 135 -18.43 -0.37 -16.35
N LEU A 136 -17.40 -1.19 -16.09
CA LEU A 136 -16.67 -1.16 -14.82
C LEU A 136 -15.90 0.16 -14.57
N HIS A 137 -15.89 1.12 -15.51
CA HIS A 137 -15.14 2.38 -15.43
C HIS A 137 -13.68 2.22 -14.96
N TYR A 138 -13.40 2.43 -13.67
CA TYR A 138 -12.06 2.36 -13.04
C TYR A 138 -11.89 1.12 -12.14
N ILE A 139 -12.90 0.27 -12.06
CA ILE A 139 -12.87 -0.97 -11.28
C ILE A 139 -12.16 -2.04 -12.13
N PRO A 140 -11.16 -2.76 -11.57
CA PRO A 140 -10.51 -3.87 -12.25
C PRO A 140 -11.51 -5.01 -12.53
N ASP A 141 -11.20 -5.84 -13.52
CA ASP A 141 -12.00 -7.06 -13.75
C ASP A 141 -11.94 -7.96 -12.49
N PRO A 142 -13.08 -8.33 -11.88
CA PRO A 142 -13.06 -9.20 -10.71
C PRO A 142 -12.41 -10.56 -11.04
N GLN A 143 -11.37 -10.90 -10.28
CA GLN A 143 -10.79 -12.24 -10.31
C GLN A 143 -11.74 -13.21 -9.60
N ILE A 144 -12.37 -14.12 -10.35
CA ILE A 144 -13.06 -15.26 -9.76
C ILE A 144 -11.96 -16.19 -9.24
N LEU A 145 -11.65 -16.10 -7.95
CA LEU A 145 -10.85 -17.13 -7.28
C LEU A 145 -11.64 -18.43 -7.38
N SER A 146 -11.17 -19.35 -8.22
CA SER A 146 -11.70 -20.71 -8.30
C SER A 146 -11.31 -21.48 -7.04
N SER A 147 -11.97 -21.15 -5.94
CA SER A 147 -12.05 -22.01 -4.76
C SER A 147 -13.53 -22.21 -4.47
N GLU A 148 -14.12 -23.16 -5.19
CA GLU A 148 -15.11 -24.14 -4.74
C GLU A 148 -15.85 -24.69 -5.96
N GLN A 149 -15.46 -25.91 -6.34
CA GLN A 149 -16.35 -26.86 -7.00
C GLN A 149 -17.59 -27.02 -6.13
N ASN A 150 -18.65 -26.27 -6.39
CA ASN A 150 -19.96 -26.58 -5.83
C ASN A 150 -20.63 -27.63 -6.72
N THR A 151 -20.49 -28.86 -6.24
CA THR A 151 -21.49 -29.93 -6.20
C THR A 151 -22.82 -29.59 -6.89
N THR A 152 -23.12 -30.40 -7.92
CA THR A 152 -24.46 -30.81 -8.38
C THR A 152 -25.64 -30.24 -7.58
N GLU A 153 -26.39 -29.34 -8.23
CA GLU A 153 -27.80 -29.10 -7.93
C GLU A 153 -28.54 -30.45 -7.96
N LYS A 154 -28.88 -30.96 -6.79
CA LYS A 154 -29.96 -31.95 -6.63
C LYS A 154 -31.20 -31.19 -6.17
N ASP A 155 -32.21 -31.25 -7.01
CA ASP A 155 -33.64 -31.29 -6.72
C ASP A 155 -34.10 -30.68 -5.37
N ILE A 156 -34.73 -29.52 -5.46
CA ILE A 156 -35.61 -29.01 -4.41
C ILE A 156 -37.01 -29.63 -4.63
N PRO A 157 -37.55 -30.46 -3.71
CA PRO A 157 -38.94 -30.84 -3.78
C PRO A 157 -39.80 -29.69 -3.25
N SER A 158 -40.81 -29.32 -4.03
CA SER A 158 -41.88 -28.42 -3.61
C SER A 158 -42.70 -29.04 -2.48
N LYS A 159 -42.97 -28.25 -1.44
CA LYS A 159 -44.11 -28.45 -0.55
C LYS A 159 -44.65 -27.11 -0.11
#